data_AF-A0A355HA51-F1
#
_entry.id   AF-A0A355HA51-F1
#
_cell.length_a   1.000
_cell.length_b   1.000
_cell.length_c   1.000
_cell.angle_alpha   90.00
_cell.angle_beta   90.00
_cell.angle_gamma   90.00
#
_symmetry.space_group_name_H-M   'P 1'
#
loop_
_entity.id
_entity.type
_entity.pdbx_description
1 polymer ?
#
loop_
_entity_poly.entity_id
_entity_poly.type
_entity_poly.pdbx_seq_one_letter_code
_entity_poly.pdbx_strand_id
1 'polypeptide(L)'
;MHSESSAADLPVYSSLGSYISGIENFPVLRKEGRVMQVIGHMVEATNPGCSVGGMCKIFNPATKSSVTAEVVGFRKDRMLVMPLHNAHGIGPKCRVVPEDRPAMVPVGDGLLGRVLDPLMRPLDGLGELSTSTEVPLFPEVVNPLNRERIKQALDVGVRSINASLTCGRGQRIGIMAGSGVGKSILLGMMARYTDADINVISLVGERGKEVREFIEDNLGEEGMQRSVVVVATSDQPPLLRMRGAYVATSIAEHFRSQGKDVLLSMDSLTRFAMAQREIGLAAGEPPTTKGYPPSVFALLPGLLERAGTHEGPGSITGFYTVLVEGDDASDPIADAIRAIVDGHIYLSREIAEKGTFPAVDLLSSTSRVMVNVVGENHLKLNQILRRTLATYREAEDLINIGAYVQGSNPEIDYAITKYPLIQEFIQQGMNEHTALKECEDRLQQIFGDKMENQNYTEESA
;
A
#
# COMPACT_ATOMS: atom_id res chain seq x y z
N MET A 1 32.47 1.04 -68.32
CA MET A 1 31.41 1.12 -67.30
C MET A 1 31.11 -0.28 -66.80
N HIS A 2 31.83 -0.73 -65.79
CA HIS A 2 31.37 -1.80 -64.91
C HIS A 2 31.77 -1.38 -63.51
N SER A 3 30.77 -0.88 -62.79
CA SER A 3 30.82 -0.49 -61.39
C SER A 3 31.09 -1.74 -60.56
N GLU A 4 32.20 -1.74 -59.83
CA GLU A 4 32.43 -2.66 -58.71
C GLU A 4 31.31 -2.43 -57.69
N SER A 5 30.46 -3.44 -57.49
CA SER A 5 29.47 -3.41 -56.42
C SER A 5 30.22 -3.50 -55.10
N SER A 6 30.08 -2.47 -54.26
CA SER A 6 30.50 -2.50 -52.87
C SER A 6 29.89 -3.73 -52.19
N ALA A 7 30.75 -4.61 -51.66
CA ALA A 7 30.33 -5.62 -50.71
C ALA A 7 29.63 -4.89 -49.55
N ALA A 8 28.34 -5.17 -49.37
CA ALA A 8 27.61 -4.68 -48.22
C ALA A 8 28.20 -5.35 -46.98
N ASP A 9 28.92 -4.58 -46.17
CA ASP A 9 29.34 -5.00 -44.83
C ASP A 9 28.09 -5.37 -44.04
N LEU A 10 27.94 -6.68 -43.77
CA LEU A 10 26.91 -7.17 -42.87
C LEU A 10 27.16 -6.59 -41.48
N PRO A 11 26.13 -6.07 -40.79
CA PRO A 11 26.31 -5.49 -39.48
C PRO A 11 26.74 -6.58 -38.49
N VAL A 12 27.88 -6.38 -37.83
CA VAL A 12 28.43 -7.27 -36.78
C VAL A 12 27.57 -7.13 -35.52
N TYR A 13 26.38 -7.71 -35.52
CA TYR A 13 25.59 -7.94 -34.31
C TYR A 13 25.59 -9.42 -33.98
N SER A 14 26.50 -9.84 -33.10
CA SER A 14 26.30 -10.86 -32.08
C SER A 14 27.67 -11.31 -31.56
N SER A 15 28.03 -10.92 -30.33
CA SER A 15 29.06 -11.66 -29.63
C SER A 15 28.49 -13.05 -29.36
N LEU A 16 28.92 -14.05 -30.13
CA LEU A 16 28.56 -15.46 -29.91
C LEU A 16 28.91 -15.94 -28.49
N GLY A 17 29.74 -15.18 -27.76
CA GLY A 17 30.12 -15.44 -26.36
C GLY A 17 28.93 -15.64 -25.42
N SER A 18 27.82 -14.90 -25.57
CA SER A 18 26.64 -15.11 -24.72
C SER A 18 25.97 -16.47 -24.99
N TYR A 19 25.92 -16.89 -26.26
CA TYR A 19 25.37 -18.19 -26.66
C TYR A 19 26.29 -19.36 -26.27
N ILE A 20 27.62 -19.21 -26.45
CA ILE A 20 28.61 -20.20 -26.03
C ILE A 20 28.59 -20.38 -24.52
N SER A 21 28.59 -19.28 -23.75
CA SER A 21 28.42 -19.31 -22.30
C SER A 21 27.09 -19.95 -21.90
N GLY A 22 26.02 -19.76 -22.69
CA GLY A 22 24.75 -20.44 -22.47
C GLY A 22 24.81 -21.96 -22.68
N ILE A 23 25.58 -22.43 -23.66
CA ILE A 23 25.79 -23.87 -23.94
C ILE A 23 26.70 -24.51 -22.89
N GLU A 24 27.79 -23.84 -22.49
CA GLU A 24 28.73 -24.35 -21.48
C GLU A 24 28.08 -24.50 -20.10
N ASN A 25 27.15 -23.59 -19.77
CA ASN A 25 26.38 -23.67 -18.52
C ASN A 25 25.08 -24.46 -18.67
N PHE A 26 24.83 -25.11 -19.82
CA PHE A 26 23.59 -25.84 -20.03
C PHE A 26 23.53 -27.06 -19.11
N PRO A 27 22.49 -27.20 -18.27
CA PRO A 27 22.42 -28.29 -17.31
C PRO A 27 22.29 -29.64 -18.02
N VAL A 28 23.30 -30.51 -17.83
CA VAL A 28 23.37 -31.86 -18.41
C VAL A 28 22.28 -32.79 -17.85
N LEU A 29 21.75 -32.50 -16.66
CA LEU A 29 20.68 -33.22 -16.00
C LEU A 29 19.47 -32.30 -15.78
N ARG A 30 18.30 -32.71 -16.29
CA ARG A 30 17.05 -31.99 -16.02
C ARG A 30 16.50 -32.40 -14.67
N LYS A 31 16.51 -31.48 -13.70
CA LYS A 31 15.92 -31.68 -12.39
C LYS A 31 14.40 -31.57 -12.49
N GLU A 32 13.69 -32.68 -12.32
CA GLU A 32 12.22 -32.71 -12.35
C GLU A 32 11.66 -33.39 -11.09
N GLY A 33 10.70 -32.73 -10.43
CA GLY A 33 9.86 -33.29 -9.41
C GLY A 33 8.56 -33.84 -10.00
N ARG A 34 7.74 -34.48 -9.17
CA ARG A 34 6.41 -34.99 -9.54
C ARG A 34 5.37 -34.53 -8.54
N VAL A 35 4.20 -34.16 -9.06
CA VAL A 35 3.03 -33.91 -8.22
C VAL A 35 2.62 -35.21 -7.54
N MET A 36 2.48 -35.16 -6.22
CA MET A 36 2.04 -36.29 -5.40
C MET A 36 0.57 -36.17 -5.08
N GLN A 37 0.13 -34.98 -4.67
CA GLN A 37 -1.25 -34.71 -4.25
C GLN A 37 -1.59 -33.23 -4.46
N VAL A 38 -2.89 -32.94 -4.60
CA VAL A 38 -3.43 -31.58 -4.61
C VAL A 38 -4.45 -31.47 -3.47
N ILE A 39 -4.33 -30.45 -2.63
CA ILE A 39 -5.22 -30.16 -1.51
C ILE A 39 -5.65 -28.70 -1.63
N GLY A 40 -6.87 -28.45 -2.11
CA GLY A 40 -7.34 -27.11 -2.42
C GLY A 40 -6.42 -26.42 -3.44
N HIS A 41 -5.81 -25.29 -3.07
CA HIS A 41 -4.83 -24.56 -3.89
C HIS A 41 -3.38 -24.99 -3.65
N MET A 42 -3.11 -25.90 -2.73
CA MET A 42 -1.77 -26.38 -2.42
C MET A 42 -1.47 -27.69 -3.15
N VAL A 43 -0.28 -27.79 -3.72
CA VAL A 43 0.23 -28.96 -4.42
C VAL A 43 1.41 -29.52 -3.63
N GLU A 44 1.32 -30.80 -3.26
CA GLU A 44 2.47 -31.52 -2.69
C GLU A 44 3.24 -32.19 -3.81
N ALA A 45 4.55 -31.99 -3.84
CA ALA A 45 5.43 -32.56 -4.86
C ALA A 45 6.75 -33.06 -4.28
N THR A 46 7.44 -33.92 -5.02
CA THR A 46 8.84 -34.23 -4.72
C THR A 46 9.71 -33.01 -5.01
N ASN A 47 10.78 -32.80 -4.23
CA ASN A 47 11.66 -31.65 -4.39
C ASN A 47 12.79 -31.92 -5.41
N PRO A 48 12.79 -31.28 -6.61
CA PRO A 48 13.89 -31.33 -7.56
C PRO A 48 15.11 -30.47 -7.19
N GLY A 49 15.14 -29.84 -6.01
CA GLY A 49 16.21 -28.93 -5.58
C GLY A 49 15.78 -27.47 -5.49
N CYS A 50 14.48 -27.20 -5.32
CA CYS A 50 13.97 -25.86 -5.05
C CYS A 50 14.11 -25.50 -3.56
N SER A 51 14.10 -24.20 -3.28
CA SER A 51 14.05 -23.60 -1.94
C SER A 51 12.73 -22.85 -1.74
N VAL A 52 12.39 -22.49 -0.50
CA VAL A 52 11.23 -21.63 -0.20
C VAL A 52 11.38 -20.29 -0.92
N GLY A 53 10.29 -19.79 -1.53
CA GLY A 53 10.29 -18.63 -2.41
C GLY A 53 10.80 -18.91 -3.83
N GLY A 54 11.26 -20.13 -4.10
CA GLY A 54 11.70 -20.56 -5.42
C GLY A 54 10.53 -20.69 -6.40
N MET A 55 10.73 -20.18 -7.61
CA MET A 55 9.77 -20.29 -8.71
C MET A 55 9.90 -21.67 -9.38
N CYS A 56 8.77 -22.21 -9.84
CA CYS A 56 8.73 -23.46 -10.59
C CYS A 56 7.54 -23.50 -11.56
N LYS A 57 7.60 -24.41 -12.53
CA LYS A 57 6.48 -24.72 -13.43
C LYS A 57 5.94 -26.10 -13.17
N ILE A 58 4.62 -26.19 -13.03
CA ILE A 58 3.89 -27.46 -13.00
C ILE A 58 3.45 -27.75 -14.42
N PHE A 59 4.12 -28.71 -15.07
CA PHE A 59 3.84 -29.13 -16.45
C PHE A 59 2.89 -30.32 -16.47
N ASN A 60 1.79 -30.19 -17.20
CA ASN A 60 0.88 -31.29 -17.48
C ASN A 60 1.21 -31.91 -18.85
N PRO A 61 1.73 -33.16 -18.89
CA PRO A 61 2.11 -33.80 -20.14
C PRO A 61 0.92 -34.17 -21.04
N ALA A 62 -0.29 -34.32 -20.50
CA ALA A 62 -1.47 -34.70 -21.27
C ALA A 62 -2.01 -33.52 -22.11
N THR A 63 -2.03 -32.33 -21.52
CA THR A 63 -2.50 -31.09 -22.19
C THR A 63 -1.36 -30.29 -22.82
N LYS A 64 -0.11 -30.64 -22.52
CA LYS A 64 1.10 -29.87 -22.87
C LYS A 64 1.07 -28.42 -22.34
N SER A 65 0.32 -28.17 -21.27
CA SER A 65 0.25 -26.86 -20.62
C SER A 65 1.14 -26.81 -19.38
N SER A 66 1.53 -25.60 -18.97
CA SER A 66 2.28 -25.36 -17.74
C SER A 66 1.64 -24.26 -16.92
N VAL A 67 1.69 -24.41 -15.59
CA VAL A 67 1.25 -23.38 -14.65
C VAL A 67 2.45 -22.96 -13.81
N THR A 68 2.73 -21.65 -13.76
CA THR A 68 3.74 -21.10 -12.86
C THR A 68 3.29 -21.23 -11.41
N ALA A 69 4.20 -21.59 -10.53
CA ALA A 69 3.95 -21.84 -9.13
C ALA A 69 5.17 -21.45 -8.29
N GLU A 70 4.96 -21.28 -6.99
CA GLU A 70 6.01 -20.93 -6.03
C GLU A 70 6.07 -21.96 -4.90
N VAL A 71 7.28 -22.23 -4.42
CA VAL A 71 7.49 -23.09 -3.26
C VAL A 71 7.21 -22.31 -1.99
N VAL A 72 6.15 -22.68 -1.28
CA VAL A 72 5.73 -21.99 -0.03
C VAL A 72 6.28 -22.66 1.22
N GLY A 73 6.80 -23.90 1.12
CA GLY A 73 7.36 -24.58 2.27
C GLY A 73 7.69 -26.05 2.01
N PHE A 74 8.01 -26.75 3.09
CA PHE A 74 8.30 -28.18 3.09
C PHE A 74 7.59 -28.85 4.27
N ARG A 75 7.10 -30.07 4.05
CA ARG A 75 6.50 -30.90 5.09
C ARG A 75 7.05 -32.31 4.99
N LYS A 76 7.85 -32.71 5.98
CA LYS A 76 8.60 -33.96 5.97
C LYS A 76 9.52 -34.02 4.74
N ASP A 77 9.27 -34.96 3.83
CA ASP A 77 10.00 -35.20 2.59
C ASP A 77 9.33 -34.56 1.36
N ARG A 78 8.25 -33.79 1.56
CA ARG A 78 7.46 -33.19 0.49
C ARG A 78 7.65 -31.68 0.41
N MET A 79 7.71 -31.18 -0.81
CA MET A 79 7.68 -29.77 -1.14
C MET A 79 6.23 -29.31 -1.26
N LEU A 80 5.91 -28.17 -0.67
CA LEU A 80 4.61 -27.52 -0.78
C LEU A 80 4.71 -26.40 -1.83
N VAL A 81 3.86 -26.50 -2.84
CA VAL A 81 3.89 -25.62 -4.01
C VAL A 81 2.51 -24.99 -4.19
N MET A 82 2.45 -23.70 -4.43
CA MET A 82 1.20 -23.01 -4.74
C MET A 82 1.21 -22.46 -6.16
N PRO A 83 0.29 -22.90 -7.03
CA PRO A 83 0.10 -22.31 -8.36
C PRO A 83 -0.28 -20.84 -8.26
N LEU A 84 0.29 -20.02 -9.15
CA LEU A 84 -0.02 -18.59 -9.29
C LEU A 84 -1.27 -18.35 -10.16
N HIS A 85 -1.88 -19.42 -10.67
CA HIS A 85 -3.14 -19.41 -11.41
C HIS A 85 -4.02 -20.55 -10.95
N ASN A 86 -5.22 -20.64 -11.51
CA ASN A 86 -6.11 -21.75 -11.27
C ASN A 86 -5.44 -23.10 -11.59
N ALA A 87 -5.54 -24.03 -10.65
CA ALA A 87 -4.88 -25.34 -10.65
C ALA A 87 -5.60 -26.39 -11.53
N HIS A 88 -6.51 -25.98 -12.43
CA HIS A 88 -7.25 -26.91 -13.28
C HIS A 88 -6.31 -27.78 -14.11
N GLY A 89 -6.52 -29.09 -14.04
CA GLY A 89 -5.72 -30.08 -14.74
C GLY A 89 -4.40 -30.44 -14.04
N ILE A 90 -4.10 -29.90 -12.86
CA ILE A 90 -2.96 -30.36 -12.05
C ILE A 90 -3.33 -31.68 -11.37
N GLY A 91 -2.45 -32.68 -11.48
CA GLY A 91 -2.65 -34.00 -10.87
C GLY A 91 -1.37 -34.84 -10.89
N PRO A 92 -1.41 -36.10 -10.40
CA PRO A 92 -0.21 -36.89 -10.10
C PRO A 92 0.75 -37.18 -11.27
N LYS A 93 0.29 -37.02 -12.52
CA LYS A 93 1.13 -37.16 -13.72
C LYS A 93 1.90 -35.89 -14.10
N CYS A 94 1.63 -34.77 -13.43
CA CYS A 94 2.28 -33.50 -13.68
C CYS A 94 3.70 -33.49 -13.11
N ARG A 95 4.59 -32.80 -13.81
CA ARG A 95 5.99 -32.64 -13.43
C ARG A 95 6.23 -31.25 -12.87
N VAL A 96 7.06 -31.15 -11.85
CA VAL A 96 7.48 -29.86 -11.28
C VAL A 96 8.89 -29.57 -11.75
N VAL A 97 9.07 -28.45 -12.45
CA VAL A 97 10.36 -28.06 -13.02
C VAL A 97 10.81 -26.77 -12.32
N PRO A 98 11.96 -26.74 -11.63
CA PRO A 98 12.52 -25.51 -11.07
C PRO A 98 12.70 -24.45 -12.15
N GLU A 99 12.56 -23.19 -11.76
CA GLU A 99 13.12 -22.07 -12.52
C GLU A 99 14.42 -21.63 -11.84
N ASP A 100 15.50 -21.46 -12.60
CA ASP A 100 16.83 -21.11 -12.07
C ASP A 100 16.98 -19.60 -11.76
N ARG A 101 15.89 -18.84 -11.85
CA ARG A 101 15.88 -17.38 -11.63
C ARG A 101 15.03 -17.01 -10.42
N PRO A 102 15.48 -16.08 -9.56
CA PRO A 102 14.64 -15.53 -8.51
C PRO A 102 13.39 -14.83 -9.09
N ALA A 103 12.38 -14.61 -8.24
CA ALA A 103 11.22 -13.83 -8.62
C ALA A 103 11.62 -12.37 -8.92
N MET A 104 11.48 -11.96 -10.17
CA MET A 104 11.78 -10.61 -10.65
C MET A 104 10.50 -9.86 -11.04
N VAL A 105 10.57 -8.53 -11.03
CA VAL A 105 9.51 -7.59 -11.39
C VAL A 105 10.05 -6.66 -12.49
N PRO A 106 9.52 -6.70 -13.72
CA PRO A 106 9.82 -5.73 -14.75
C PRO A 106 9.34 -4.34 -14.33
N VAL A 107 10.21 -3.33 -14.45
CA VAL A 107 9.94 -1.96 -14.02
C VAL A 107 10.43 -0.94 -15.05
N GLY A 108 9.88 0.26 -14.97
CA GLY A 108 10.22 1.40 -15.81
C GLY A 108 9.04 2.36 -16.01
N ASP A 109 9.31 3.50 -16.62
CA ASP A 109 8.33 4.58 -16.81
C ASP A 109 7.11 4.15 -17.63
N GLY A 110 7.24 3.14 -18.50
CA GLY A 110 6.11 2.58 -19.27
C GLY A 110 5.06 1.83 -18.42
N LEU A 111 5.24 1.76 -17.10
CA LEU A 111 4.21 1.33 -16.16
C LEU A 111 3.23 2.46 -15.76
N LEU A 112 3.62 3.73 -15.92
CA LEU A 112 2.75 4.86 -15.58
C LEU A 112 1.50 4.87 -16.47
N GLY A 113 0.34 5.08 -15.87
CA GLY A 113 -0.94 5.00 -16.57
C GLY A 113 -1.44 3.58 -16.83
N ARG A 114 -0.78 2.55 -16.28
CA ARG A 114 -1.11 1.14 -16.56
C ARG A 114 -1.77 0.44 -15.38
N VAL A 115 -2.67 -0.48 -15.70
CA VAL A 115 -3.30 -1.40 -14.74
C VAL A 115 -2.77 -2.81 -15.02
N LEU A 116 -2.24 -3.49 -14.01
CA LEU A 116 -1.60 -4.79 -14.16
C LEU A 116 -1.89 -5.77 -13.03
N ASP A 117 -1.78 -7.07 -13.33
CA ASP A 117 -1.86 -8.12 -12.32
C ASP A 117 -0.49 -8.36 -11.63
N PRO A 118 -0.41 -9.15 -10.54
CA PRO A 118 0.86 -9.41 -9.84
C PRO A 118 1.86 -10.28 -10.60
N LEU A 119 1.52 -10.71 -11.82
CA LEU A 119 2.40 -11.39 -12.76
C LEU A 119 2.86 -10.45 -13.87
N MET A 120 2.58 -9.15 -13.72
CA MET A 120 3.00 -8.08 -14.61
C MET A 120 2.33 -8.19 -15.98
N ARG A 121 1.09 -8.71 -16.02
CA ARG A 121 0.27 -8.73 -17.21
C ARG A 121 -0.67 -7.54 -17.22
N PRO A 122 -0.79 -6.82 -18.34
CA PRO A 122 -1.68 -5.68 -18.46
C PRO A 122 -3.15 -6.12 -18.41
N LEU A 123 -3.96 -5.42 -17.62
CA LEU A 123 -5.41 -5.60 -17.47
C LEU A 123 -6.21 -4.50 -18.19
N ASP A 124 -5.55 -3.46 -18.67
CA ASP A 124 -6.12 -2.25 -19.27
C ASP A 124 -6.42 -2.37 -20.78
N GLY A 125 -5.98 -3.45 -21.43
CA GLY A 125 -6.16 -3.64 -22.87
C GLY A 125 -5.26 -2.75 -23.74
N LEU A 126 -4.28 -2.05 -23.17
CA LEU A 126 -3.38 -1.12 -23.88
C LEU A 126 -2.14 -1.80 -24.51
N GLY A 127 -2.12 -3.13 -24.55
CA GLY A 127 -1.00 -3.91 -25.09
C GLY A 127 0.14 -4.12 -24.09
N GLU A 128 1.30 -4.56 -24.59
CA GLU A 128 2.44 -4.96 -23.74
C GLU A 128 3.03 -3.79 -22.91
N LEU A 129 3.72 -4.14 -21.83
CA LEU A 129 4.37 -3.17 -20.95
C LEU A 129 5.75 -2.80 -21.51
N SER A 130 6.00 -1.51 -21.73
CA SER A 130 7.32 -1.02 -22.09
C SER A 130 8.18 -0.84 -20.84
N THR A 131 8.85 -1.91 -20.42
CA THR A 131 9.74 -1.92 -19.25
C THR A 131 11.20 -1.89 -19.68
N SER A 132 12.06 -1.29 -18.86
CA SER A 132 13.48 -1.07 -19.20
C SER A 132 14.43 -1.94 -18.40
N THR A 133 14.01 -2.39 -17.21
CA THR A 133 14.83 -3.20 -16.30
C THR A 133 13.96 -4.12 -15.45
N GLU A 134 14.59 -4.96 -14.65
CA GLU A 134 13.93 -5.85 -13.70
C GLU A 134 14.56 -5.71 -12.32
N VAL A 135 13.71 -5.67 -11.28
CA VAL A 135 14.14 -5.64 -9.87
C VAL A 135 13.70 -6.92 -9.15
N PRO A 136 14.41 -7.37 -8.11
CA PRO A 136 13.96 -8.51 -7.30
C PRO A 136 12.62 -8.20 -6.61
N LEU A 137 11.71 -9.16 -6.59
CA LEU A 137 10.45 -9.05 -5.83
C LEU A 137 10.70 -8.95 -4.32
N PHE A 138 11.75 -9.64 -3.87
CA PHE A 138 12.25 -9.67 -2.50
C PHE A 138 13.70 -9.17 -2.49
N PRO A 139 13.92 -7.85 -2.41
CA PRO A 139 15.27 -7.27 -2.36
C PRO A 139 15.94 -7.52 -1.01
N GLU A 140 17.24 -7.24 -0.92
CA GLU A 140 17.94 -7.17 0.36
C GLU A 140 17.36 -6.08 1.25
N VAL A 141 17.33 -6.32 2.56
CA VAL A 141 16.75 -5.40 3.53
C VAL A 141 17.62 -4.15 3.65
N VAL A 142 17.00 -2.97 3.50
CA VAL A 142 17.67 -1.68 3.72
C VAL A 142 18.08 -1.57 5.19
N ASN A 143 19.35 -1.25 5.44
CA ASN A 143 19.82 -1.00 6.80
C ASN A 143 19.03 0.18 7.42
N PRO A 144 18.33 -0.01 8.56
CA PRO A 144 17.55 1.06 9.16
C PRO A 144 18.37 2.31 9.52
N LEU A 145 19.66 2.15 9.84
CA LEU A 145 20.56 3.27 10.18
C LEU A 145 20.95 4.13 8.99
N ASN A 146 20.74 3.60 7.78
CA ASN A 146 21.00 4.29 6.52
C ASN A 146 19.80 5.15 6.09
N ARG A 147 18.67 5.09 6.80
CA ARG A 147 17.48 5.90 6.45
C ARG A 147 17.63 7.34 6.92
N GLU A 148 17.31 8.27 6.04
CA GLU A 148 17.20 9.67 6.42
C GLU A 148 15.99 9.93 7.31
N ARG A 149 16.12 10.87 8.25
CA ARG A 149 14.99 11.30 9.08
C ARG A 149 13.95 12.03 8.22
N ILE A 150 12.68 11.78 8.49
CA ILE A 150 11.55 12.46 7.85
C ILE A 150 11.50 13.91 8.35
N LYS A 151 11.70 14.86 7.44
CA LYS A 151 11.74 16.31 7.73
C LYS A 151 10.86 17.16 6.82
N GLN A 152 10.40 16.59 5.70
CA GLN A 152 9.59 17.29 4.72
C GLN A 152 8.15 16.79 4.82
N ALA A 153 7.20 17.72 4.86
CA ALA A 153 5.79 17.40 4.79
C ALA A 153 5.44 16.83 3.41
N LEU A 154 4.50 15.90 3.39
CA LEU A 154 3.80 15.47 2.19
C LEU A 154 2.44 16.17 2.18
N ASP A 155 2.18 16.96 1.14
CA ASP A 155 0.85 17.50 0.91
C ASP A 155 0.01 16.42 0.24
N VAL A 156 -1.08 16.00 0.90
CA VAL A 156 -2.01 15.00 0.35
C VAL A 156 -3.28 15.63 -0.22
N GLY A 157 -3.39 16.95 -0.19
CA GLY A 157 -4.53 17.73 -0.67
C GLY A 157 -5.81 17.59 0.14
N VAL A 158 -5.77 16.94 1.31
CA VAL A 158 -6.95 16.69 2.17
C VAL A 158 -6.82 17.49 3.47
N ARG A 159 -7.73 18.45 3.72
CA ARG A 159 -7.70 19.40 4.85
C ARG A 159 -7.54 18.73 6.19
N SER A 160 -8.39 17.74 6.51
CA SER A 160 -8.33 17.04 7.79
C SER A 160 -6.98 16.37 8.05
N ILE A 161 -6.31 15.88 6.99
CA ILE A 161 -5.00 15.25 7.07
C ILE A 161 -3.90 16.30 7.11
N ASN A 162 -3.83 17.18 6.11
CA ASN A 162 -2.82 18.24 6.02
C ASN A 162 -2.78 19.13 7.25
N ALA A 163 -3.95 19.49 7.79
CA ALA A 163 -4.05 20.42 8.91
C ALA A 163 -3.79 19.76 10.27
N SER A 164 -4.23 18.52 10.46
CA SER A 164 -4.27 17.90 11.80
C SER A 164 -3.50 16.61 11.97
N LEU A 165 -3.17 15.96 10.88
CA LEU A 165 -2.49 14.66 10.83
C LEU A 165 -1.35 14.73 9.81
N THR A 166 -0.65 15.88 9.74
CA THR A 166 0.26 16.18 8.63
C THR A 166 1.26 15.06 8.45
N CYS A 167 1.32 14.58 7.21
CA CYS A 167 2.13 13.43 6.84
C CYS A 167 3.52 13.90 6.41
N GLY A 168 4.52 13.04 6.56
CA GLY A 168 5.88 13.30 6.09
C GLY A 168 6.28 12.42 4.91
N ARG A 169 7.18 12.93 4.05
CA ARG A 169 7.77 12.16 2.95
C ARG A 169 8.59 10.98 3.49
N GLY A 170 8.16 9.77 3.17
CA GLY A 170 8.72 8.53 3.72
C GLY A 170 8.00 7.98 4.96
N GLN A 171 6.87 8.55 5.37
CA GLN A 171 6.08 8.04 6.50
C GLN A 171 5.25 6.81 6.10
N ARG A 172 5.00 5.91 7.06
CA ARG A 172 4.05 4.80 6.92
C ARG A 172 2.83 5.06 7.79
N ILE A 173 1.64 5.00 7.21
CA ILE A 173 0.38 5.39 7.85
C ILE A 173 -0.65 4.28 7.64
N GLY A 174 -1.31 3.86 8.71
CA GLY A 174 -2.46 2.97 8.64
C GLY A 174 -3.77 3.75 8.47
N ILE A 175 -4.66 3.33 7.57
CA ILE A 175 -6.03 3.87 7.46
C ILE A 175 -6.99 2.81 8.01
N MET A 176 -7.51 3.05 9.20
CA MET A 176 -8.45 2.17 9.88
C MET A 176 -9.86 2.55 9.45
N ALA A 177 -10.52 1.69 8.70
CA ALA A 177 -11.81 2.03 8.10
C ALA A 177 -12.77 0.83 8.04
N GLY A 178 -14.04 1.08 8.34
CA GLY A 178 -15.12 0.15 8.04
C GLY A 178 -15.54 0.19 6.56
N SER A 179 -16.44 -0.71 6.17
CA SER A 179 -17.10 -0.61 4.86
C SER A 179 -18.07 0.59 4.82
N GLY A 180 -18.07 1.31 3.70
CA GLY A 180 -19.01 2.41 3.42
C GLY A 180 -18.67 3.78 4.00
N VAL A 181 -17.54 3.93 4.69
CA VAL A 181 -17.15 5.20 5.35
C VAL A 181 -16.34 6.16 4.46
N GLY A 182 -16.21 5.86 3.16
CA GLY A 182 -15.49 6.71 2.20
C GLY A 182 -13.99 6.42 2.02
N LYS A 183 -13.51 5.22 2.44
CA LYS A 183 -12.11 4.76 2.27
C LYS A 183 -11.58 4.95 0.84
N SER A 184 -12.29 4.40 -0.15
CA SER A 184 -11.86 4.43 -1.55
C SER A 184 -11.85 5.84 -2.14
N ILE A 185 -12.81 6.68 -1.73
CA ILE A 185 -12.87 8.10 -2.12
C ILE A 185 -11.66 8.84 -1.56
N LEU A 186 -11.32 8.64 -0.27
CA LEU A 186 -10.16 9.28 0.34
C LEU A 186 -8.85 8.87 -0.35
N LEU A 187 -8.66 7.58 -0.63
CA LEU A 187 -7.49 7.11 -1.39
C LEU A 187 -7.41 7.76 -2.78
N GLY A 188 -8.55 7.87 -3.48
CA GLY A 188 -8.62 8.56 -4.76
C GLY A 188 -8.25 10.04 -4.65
N MET A 189 -8.78 10.74 -3.65
CA MET A 189 -8.47 12.15 -3.39
C MET A 189 -6.97 12.36 -3.18
N MET A 190 -6.33 11.54 -2.35
CA MET A 190 -4.89 11.62 -2.13
C MET A 190 -4.10 11.34 -3.41
N ALA A 191 -4.48 10.32 -4.18
CA ALA A 191 -3.82 10.01 -5.45
C ALA A 191 -3.97 11.15 -6.49
N ARG A 192 -5.07 11.90 -6.49
CA ARG A 192 -5.26 13.06 -7.38
C ARG A 192 -4.56 14.32 -6.91
N TYR A 193 -4.53 14.58 -5.61
CA TYR A 193 -4.13 15.89 -5.09
C TYR A 193 -2.81 15.91 -4.34
N THR A 194 -2.17 14.76 -4.12
CA THR A 194 -0.85 14.75 -3.49
C THR A 194 0.20 15.45 -4.35
N ASP A 195 1.18 16.05 -3.69
CA ASP A 195 2.39 16.62 -4.28
C ASP A 195 3.54 15.58 -4.44
N ALA A 196 3.23 14.28 -4.35
CA ALA A 196 4.13 13.21 -4.76
C ALA A 196 4.28 13.15 -6.30
N ASP A 197 5.43 12.70 -6.77
CA ASP A 197 5.71 12.58 -8.21
C ASP A 197 4.86 11.47 -8.85
N ILE A 198 4.72 10.33 -8.15
CA ILE A 198 4.14 9.09 -8.67
C ILE A 198 3.26 8.44 -7.62
N ASN A 199 2.15 7.86 -8.05
CA ASN A 199 1.35 6.97 -7.21
C ASN A 199 1.58 5.51 -7.60
N VAL A 200 1.69 4.65 -6.60
CA VAL A 200 1.60 3.19 -6.80
C VAL A 200 0.47 2.68 -5.93
N ILE A 201 -0.52 2.05 -6.55
CA ILE A 201 -1.75 1.62 -5.88
C ILE A 201 -1.87 0.11 -5.98
N SER A 202 -1.97 -0.57 -4.84
CA SER A 202 -2.17 -2.01 -4.76
C SER A 202 -3.61 -2.29 -4.28
N LEU A 203 -4.41 -2.93 -5.12
CA LEU A 203 -5.78 -3.34 -4.81
C LEU A 203 -5.79 -4.87 -4.61
N VAL A 204 -5.78 -5.31 -3.35
CA VAL A 204 -5.63 -6.69 -2.91
C VAL A 204 -6.93 -7.19 -2.32
N GLY A 205 -7.51 -8.24 -2.91
CA GLY A 205 -8.69 -8.92 -2.41
C GLY A 205 -10.00 -8.14 -2.54
N GLU A 206 -10.01 -7.06 -3.31
CA GLU A 206 -11.22 -6.31 -3.66
C GLU A 206 -11.99 -7.03 -4.79
N ARG A 207 -13.27 -6.72 -4.94
CA ARG A 207 -14.09 -7.29 -6.03
C ARG A 207 -13.81 -6.55 -7.33
N GLY A 208 -13.92 -7.25 -8.47
CA GLY A 208 -13.65 -6.65 -9.79
C GLY A 208 -14.49 -5.39 -10.10
N LYS A 209 -15.74 -5.31 -9.62
CA LYS A 209 -16.57 -4.10 -9.74
C LYS A 209 -15.98 -2.93 -8.95
N GLU A 210 -15.55 -3.16 -7.72
CA GLU A 210 -14.98 -2.15 -6.82
C GLU A 210 -13.65 -1.63 -7.36
N VAL A 211 -12.84 -2.51 -7.97
CA VAL A 211 -11.61 -2.14 -8.68
C VAL A 211 -11.91 -1.19 -9.84
N ARG A 212 -12.90 -1.52 -10.67
CA ARG A 212 -13.29 -0.70 -11.82
C ARG A 212 -13.79 0.68 -11.38
N GLU A 213 -14.69 0.70 -10.41
CA GLU A 213 -15.20 1.93 -9.78
C GLU A 213 -14.07 2.79 -9.20
N PHE A 214 -13.08 2.16 -8.55
CA PHE A 214 -11.91 2.88 -8.06
C PHE A 214 -11.10 3.53 -9.19
N ILE A 215 -10.86 2.83 -10.29
CA ILE A 215 -10.04 3.36 -11.39
C ILE A 215 -10.80 4.43 -12.18
N GLU A 216 -12.05 4.16 -12.55
CA GLU A 216 -12.85 5.04 -13.43
C GLU A 216 -13.40 6.26 -12.67
N ASP A 217 -13.99 6.06 -11.49
CA ASP A 217 -14.75 7.11 -10.80
C ASP A 217 -13.92 7.81 -9.72
N ASN A 218 -13.15 7.05 -8.94
CA ASN A 218 -12.34 7.63 -7.88
C ASN A 218 -11.02 8.18 -8.41
N LEU A 219 -10.19 7.40 -9.09
CA LEU A 219 -8.88 7.85 -9.54
C LEU A 219 -8.99 8.80 -10.74
N GLY A 220 -9.83 8.45 -11.71
CA GLY A 220 -10.06 9.20 -12.93
C GLY A 220 -8.83 9.22 -13.85
N GLU A 221 -8.98 9.83 -15.02
CA GLU A 221 -7.92 9.88 -16.04
C GLU A 221 -6.67 10.62 -15.55
N GLU A 222 -6.84 11.78 -14.90
CA GLU A 222 -5.75 12.61 -14.38
C GLU A 222 -4.95 11.87 -13.29
N GLY A 223 -5.65 11.25 -12.33
CA GLY A 223 -5.00 10.44 -11.30
C GLY A 223 -4.27 9.25 -11.90
N MET A 224 -4.87 8.59 -12.90
CA MET A 224 -4.30 7.41 -13.53
C MET A 224 -3.00 7.70 -14.28
N GLN A 225 -2.87 8.84 -14.98
CA GLN A 225 -1.68 9.20 -15.77
C GLN A 225 -0.36 9.13 -14.99
N ARG A 226 -0.38 9.48 -13.70
CA ARG A 226 0.78 9.40 -12.80
C ARG A 226 0.75 8.20 -11.84
N SER A 227 -0.15 7.25 -12.08
CA SER A 227 -0.35 6.08 -11.22
C SER A 227 0.06 4.78 -11.90
N VAL A 228 0.56 3.84 -11.12
CA VAL A 228 0.64 2.42 -11.48
C VAL A 228 -0.33 1.65 -10.58
N VAL A 229 -1.29 0.93 -11.17
CA VAL A 229 -2.30 0.19 -10.40
C VAL A 229 -2.05 -1.31 -10.53
N VAL A 230 -1.73 -1.96 -9.40
CA VAL A 230 -1.54 -3.41 -9.30
C VAL A 230 -2.80 -4.03 -8.68
N VAL A 231 -3.47 -4.91 -9.41
CA VAL A 231 -4.76 -5.48 -9.01
C VAL A 231 -4.64 -6.98 -8.80
N ALA A 232 -5.04 -7.44 -7.61
CA ALA A 232 -5.25 -8.85 -7.32
C ALA A 232 -6.63 -9.06 -6.69
N THR A 233 -7.61 -9.55 -7.45
CA THR A 233 -9.01 -9.65 -7.00
C THR A 233 -9.27 -10.79 -6.01
N SER A 234 -10.40 -10.74 -5.31
CA SER A 234 -10.77 -11.72 -4.27
C SER A 234 -10.88 -13.18 -4.75
N ASP A 235 -11.19 -13.39 -6.02
CA ASP A 235 -11.35 -14.72 -6.65
C ASP A 235 -10.01 -15.37 -7.04
N GLN A 236 -8.90 -14.63 -6.93
CA GLN A 236 -7.57 -15.13 -7.27
C GLN A 236 -6.91 -15.92 -6.13
N PRO A 237 -5.94 -16.80 -6.46
CA PRO A 237 -5.21 -17.57 -5.45
C PRO A 237 -4.58 -16.69 -4.36
N PRO A 238 -4.54 -17.14 -3.09
CA PRO A 238 -4.01 -16.35 -1.98
C PRO A 238 -2.59 -15.84 -2.21
N LEU A 239 -1.73 -16.69 -2.79
CA LEU A 239 -0.35 -16.31 -3.10
C LEU A 239 -0.27 -15.17 -4.13
N LEU A 240 -1.17 -15.16 -5.12
CA LEU A 240 -1.21 -14.09 -6.11
C LEU A 240 -1.67 -12.77 -5.46
N ARG A 241 -2.67 -12.82 -4.58
CA ARG A 241 -3.10 -11.67 -3.76
C ARG A 241 -1.96 -11.09 -2.94
N MET A 242 -1.19 -11.91 -2.24
CA MET A 242 0.00 -11.45 -1.51
C MET A 242 1.07 -10.86 -2.42
N ARG A 243 1.31 -11.49 -3.56
CA ARG A 243 2.28 -11.01 -4.55
C ARG A 243 1.95 -9.62 -5.06
N GLY A 244 0.66 -9.26 -5.16
CA GLY A 244 0.22 -7.91 -5.55
C GLY A 244 0.76 -6.81 -4.65
N ALA A 245 0.84 -7.07 -3.34
CA ALA A 245 1.42 -6.13 -2.37
C ALA A 245 2.94 -5.97 -2.57
N TYR A 246 3.65 -7.08 -2.76
CA TYR A 246 5.11 -7.06 -2.96
C TYR A 246 5.51 -6.45 -4.32
N VAL A 247 4.75 -6.73 -5.38
CA VAL A 247 4.97 -6.15 -6.71
C VAL A 247 4.79 -4.65 -6.67
N ALA A 248 3.69 -4.15 -6.10
CA ALA A 248 3.47 -2.72 -5.93
C ALA A 248 4.60 -2.06 -5.11
N THR A 249 5.03 -2.71 -4.03
CA THR A 249 6.14 -2.20 -3.22
C THR A 249 7.46 -2.16 -4.02
N SER A 250 7.75 -3.17 -4.84
CA SER A 250 8.96 -3.22 -5.68
C SER A 250 8.94 -2.15 -6.77
N ILE A 251 7.77 -1.85 -7.35
CA ILE A 251 7.59 -0.75 -8.30
C ILE A 251 7.85 0.60 -7.61
N ALA A 252 7.32 0.78 -6.38
CA ALA A 252 7.58 1.99 -5.60
C ALA A 252 9.06 2.17 -5.25
N GLU A 253 9.76 1.09 -4.87
CA GLU A 253 11.21 1.10 -4.62
C GLU A 253 12.01 1.49 -5.86
N HIS A 254 11.61 1.02 -7.04
CA HIS A 254 12.25 1.42 -8.30
C HIS A 254 12.17 2.94 -8.49
N PHE A 255 10.98 3.53 -8.42
CA PHE A 255 10.84 4.97 -8.58
C PHE A 255 11.53 5.77 -7.47
N ARG A 256 11.50 5.28 -6.21
CA ARG A 256 12.28 5.87 -5.12
C ARG A 256 13.77 5.92 -5.46
N SER A 257 14.35 4.83 -5.97
CA SER A 257 15.76 4.77 -6.35
C SER A 257 16.13 5.67 -7.53
N GLN A 258 15.14 6.16 -8.29
CA GLN A 258 15.32 7.19 -9.31
C GLN A 258 15.20 8.62 -8.75
N GLY A 259 15.11 8.78 -7.44
CA GLY A 259 14.98 10.08 -6.79
C GLY A 259 13.55 10.62 -6.74
N LYS A 260 12.53 9.79 -7.04
CA LYS A 260 11.12 10.20 -7.01
C LYS A 260 10.52 10.03 -5.62
N ASP A 261 9.60 10.92 -5.29
CA ASP A 261 8.72 10.76 -4.14
C ASP A 261 7.44 10.03 -4.57
N VAL A 262 7.20 8.88 -3.93
CA VAL A 262 6.15 7.94 -4.29
C VAL A 262 5.10 7.87 -3.20
N LEU A 263 3.83 8.03 -3.57
CA LEU A 263 2.69 7.68 -2.74
C LEU A 263 2.32 6.21 -2.98
N LEU A 264 2.62 5.33 -2.04
CA LEU A 264 2.22 3.92 -2.09
C LEU A 264 0.93 3.71 -1.31
N SER A 265 -0.18 3.45 -2.01
CA SER A 265 -1.46 3.10 -1.38
C SER A 265 -1.71 1.60 -1.49
N MET A 266 -2.06 0.95 -0.38
CA MET A 266 -2.36 -0.49 -0.36
C MET A 266 -3.72 -0.75 0.28
N ASP A 267 -4.63 -1.28 -0.53
CA ASP A 267 -5.99 -1.60 -0.14
C ASP A 267 -6.28 -3.10 -0.37
N SER A 268 -6.15 -3.98 0.63
CA SER A 268 -5.84 -3.69 2.04
C SER A 268 -4.84 -4.66 2.67
N LEU A 269 -4.21 -4.23 3.77
CA LEU A 269 -3.39 -5.11 4.60
C LEU A 269 -4.21 -6.21 5.26
N THR A 270 -5.50 -5.96 5.56
CA THR A 270 -6.39 -7.01 6.05
C THR A 270 -6.51 -8.14 5.03
N ARG A 271 -6.70 -7.80 3.73
CA ARG A 271 -6.79 -8.81 2.67
C ARG A 271 -5.45 -9.51 2.41
N PHE A 272 -4.32 -8.81 2.55
CA PHE A 272 -2.99 -9.42 2.55
C PHE A 272 -2.83 -10.43 3.71
N ALA A 273 -3.17 -10.04 4.93
CA ALA A 273 -3.09 -10.89 6.12
C ALA A 273 -4.03 -12.11 6.03
N MET A 274 -5.25 -11.93 5.50
CA MET A 274 -6.18 -13.03 5.22
C MET A 274 -5.62 -14.00 4.19
N ALA A 275 -4.97 -13.51 3.14
CA ALA A 275 -4.32 -14.36 2.14
C ALA A 275 -3.19 -15.19 2.79
N GLN A 276 -2.32 -14.56 3.60
CA GLN A 276 -1.28 -15.30 4.34
C GLN A 276 -1.89 -16.32 5.32
N ARG A 277 -3.01 -15.99 5.99
CA ARG A 277 -3.72 -16.93 6.85
C ARG A 277 -4.15 -18.18 6.09
N GLU A 278 -4.73 -18.01 4.89
CA GLU A 278 -5.13 -19.15 4.05
C GLU A 278 -3.92 -20.02 3.67
N ILE A 279 -2.79 -19.42 3.31
CA ILE A 279 -1.54 -20.14 2.99
C ILE A 279 -1.00 -20.89 4.20
N GLY A 280 -0.86 -20.20 5.34
CA GLY A 280 -0.31 -20.79 6.57
C GLY A 280 -1.15 -21.96 7.08
N LEU A 281 -2.48 -21.82 7.09
CA LEU A 281 -3.38 -22.91 7.48
C LEU A 281 -3.28 -24.10 6.51
N ALA A 282 -3.19 -23.86 5.20
CA ALA A 282 -3.00 -24.92 4.22
C ALA A 282 -1.63 -25.62 4.38
N ALA A 283 -0.60 -24.87 4.78
CA ALA A 283 0.74 -25.41 5.08
C ALA A 283 0.79 -26.18 6.43
N GLY A 284 -0.27 -26.08 7.25
CA GLY A 284 -0.40 -26.76 8.53
C GLY A 284 0.08 -25.95 9.73
N GLU A 285 0.24 -24.63 9.60
CA GLU A 285 0.50 -23.76 10.75
C GLU A 285 -0.73 -23.73 11.68
N PRO A 286 -0.53 -23.74 13.00
CA PRO A 286 -1.63 -23.65 13.95
C PRO A 286 -2.27 -22.24 13.93
N PRO A 287 -3.61 -22.12 13.97
CA PRO A 287 -4.28 -20.84 14.20
C PRO A 287 -4.05 -20.39 15.64
N THR A 288 -3.42 -19.23 15.85
CA THR A 288 -3.11 -18.71 17.18
C THR A 288 -4.02 -17.55 17.55
N THR A 289 -3.61 -16.31 17.27
CA THR A 289 -4.34 -15.10 17.64
C THR A 289 -5.58 -14.89 16.77
N LYS A 290 -6.78 -15.08 17.34
CA LYS A 290 -8.09 -15.00 16.64
C LYS A 290 -8.11 -15.70 15.27
N GLY A 291 -7.44 -16.86 15.17
CA GLY A 291 -7.41 -17.65 13.93
C GLY A 291 -6.32 -17.28 12.93
N TYR A 292 -5.46 -16.29 13.20
CA TYR A 292 -4.29 -15.99 12.38
C TYR A 292 -3.07 -16.83 12.80
N PRO A 293 -2.36 -17.46 11.83
CA PRO A 293 -1.07 -18.09 12.06
C PRO A 293 0.02 -17.07 12.45
N PRO A 294 1.08 -17.50 13.16
CA PRO A 294 2.21 -16.64 13.49
C PRO A 294 2.89 -16.00 12.28
N SER A 295 2.92 -16.69 11.13
CA SER A 295 3.54 -16.17 9.90
C SER A 295 2.92 -14.86 9.40
N VAL A 296 1.64 -14.61 9.67
CA VAL A 296 0.96 -13.36 9.30
C VAL A 296 1.65 -12.17 9.97
N PHE A 297 1.90 -12.27 11.28
CA PHE A 297 2.52 -11.21 12.07
C PHE A 297 4.01 -11.06 11.79
N ALA A 298 4.68 -12.15 11.35
CA ALA A 298 6.08 -12.11 10.95
C ALA A 298 6.29 -11.39 9.59
N LEU A 299 5.34 -11.48 8.67
CA LEU A 299 5.46 -10.89 7.34
C LEU A 299 5.10 -9.39 7.29
N LEU A 300 4.18 -8.94 8.15
CA LEU A 300 3.73 -7.54 8.15
C LEU A 300 4.88 -6.54 8.32
N PRO A 301 5.81 -6.65 9.30
CA PRO A 301 6.94 -5.76 9.41
C PRO A 301 7.82 -5.77 8.16
N GLY A 302 8.13 -6.95 7.62
CA GLY A 302 8.98 -7.07 6.43
C GLY A 302 8.41 -6.41 5.18
N LEU A 303 7.08 -6.38 5.04
CA LEU A 303 6.43 -5.63 3.96
C LEU A 303 6.43 -4.12 4.23
N LEU A 304 6.03 -3.69 5.43
CA LEU A 304 5.85 -2.27 5.76
C LEU A 304 7.18 -1.51 5.88
N GLU A 305 8.23 -2.19 6.33
CA GLU A 305 9.58 -1.61 6.41
C GLU A 305 10.17 -1.30 5.04
N ARG A 306 9.67 -1.88 3.94
CA ARG A 306 10.17 -1.55 2.59
C ARG A 306 9.86 -0.11 2.16
N ALA A 307 8.75 0.43 2.65
CA ALA A 307 8.43 1.84 2.49
C ALA A 307 9.29 2.73 3.41
N GLY A 308 9.45 3.99 2.99
CA GLY A 308 10.22 5.00 3.70
C GLY A 308 11.36 5.61 2.88
N THR A 309 12.15 6.44 3.56
CA THR A 309 13.36 7.08 3.05
C THR A 309 14.52 6.07 2.91
N HIS A 310 15.57 6.47 2.19
CA HIS A 310 16.80 5.71 2.02
C HIS A 310 18.02 6.65 1.96
N GLU A 311 19.21 6.12 1.69
CA GLU A 311 20.39 6.93 1.38
C GLU A 311 20.22 7.52 -0.02
N GLY A 312 19.84 8.79 -0.10
CA GLY A 312 19.65 9.49 -1.37
C GLY A 312 18.29 10.17 -1.53
N PRO A 313 18.09 10.86 -2.66
CA PRO A 313 16.84 11.56 -2.95
C PRO A 313 15.69 10.58 -3.15
N GLY A 314 14.45 11.03 -2.91
CA GLY A 314 13.25 10.23 -3.12
C GLY A 314 12.82 9.41 -1.89
N SER A 315 11.52 9.18 -1.79
CA SER A 315 10.89 8.53 -0.65
C SER A 315 9.68 7.69 -1.07
N ILE A 316 9.29 6.74 -0.21
CA ILE A 316 7.99 6.06 -0.35
C ILE A 316 7.16 6.40 0.88
N THR A 317 6.11 7.19 0.70
CA THR A 317 5.10 7.42 1.74
C THR A 317 3.99 6.39 1.58
N GLY A 318 3.83 5.51 2.55
CA GLY A 318 2.92 4.37 2.48
C GLY A 318 1.61 4.63 3.23
N PHE A 319 0.47 4.50 2.55
CA PHE A 319 -0.87 4.46 3.14
C PHE A 319 -1.45 3.07 3.02
N TYR A 320 -1.71 2.45 4.16
CA TYR A 320 -2.12 1.06 4.23
C TYR A 320 -3.49 0.94 4.88
N THR A 321 -4.50 0.54 4.11
CA THR A 321 -5.84 0.39 4.68
C THR A 321 -5.94 -0.90 5.50
N VAL A 322 -6.72 -0.82 6.57
CA VAL A 322 -7.07 -1.92 7.45
C VAL A 322 -8.57 -1.88 7.63
N LEU A 323 -9.22 -2.98 7.27
CA LEU A 323 -10.64 -3.15 7.46
C LEU A 323 -10.89 -3.48 8.93
N VAL A 324 -11.53 -2.58 9.65
CA VAL A 324 -11.94 -2.79 11.05
C VAL A 324 -13.45 -3.06 11.05
N GLU A 325 -13.84 -4.27 11.44
CA GLU A 325 -15.25 -4.64 11.54
C GLU A 325 -15.86 -4.03 12.81
N GLY A 326 -16.84 -3.13 12.65
CA GLY A 326 -17.70 -2.66 13.74
C GLY A 326 -17.01 -1.90 14.89
N ASP A 327 -16.03 -1.04 14.58
CA ASP A 327 -15.23 -0.29 15.58
C ASP A 327 -14.60 -1.20 16.67
N ASP A 328 -14.39 -2.49 16.36
CA ASP A 328 -13.74 -3.43 17.27
C ASP A 328 -12.24 -3.07 17.41
N ALA A 329 -11.93 -2.34 18.47
CA ALA A 329 -10.58 -1.98 18.87
C ALA A 329 -9.69 -3.20 19.21
N SER A 330 -10.22 -4.43 19.15
CA SER A 330 -9.49 -5.68 19.42
C SER A 330 -9.12 -6.48 18.16
N ASP A 331 -9.23 -5.92 16.95
CA ASP A 331 -8.72 -6.58 15.74
C ASP A 331 -7.18 -6.75 15.82
N PRO A 332 -6.66 -8.00 15.83
CA PRO A 332 -5.23 -8.25 15.97
C PRO A 332 -4.40 -7.73 14.80
N ILE A 333 -4.99 -7.59 13.61
CA ILE A 333 -4.31 -7.02 12.45
C ILE A 333 -4.19 -5.51 12.62
N ALA A 334 -5.26 -4.83 13.05
CA ALA A 334 -5.21 -3.41 13.36
C ALA A 334 -4.19 -3.12 14.48
N ASP A 335 -4.18 -3.91 15.55
CA ASP A 335 -3.23 -3.79 16.65
C ASP A 335 -1.78 -3.95 16.20
N ALA A 336 -1.48 -5.01 15.43
CA ALA A 336 -0.14 -5.25 14.92
C ALA A 336 0.32 -4.12 14.00
N ILE A 337 -0.56 -3.64 13.11
CA ILE A 337 -0.22 -2.56 12.18
C ILE A 337 0.05 -1.26 12.94
N ARG A 338 -0.80 -0.88 13.92
CA ARG A 338 -0.59 0.32 14.75
C ARG A 338 0.75 0.32 15.51
N ALA A 339 1.25 -0.86 15.85
CA ALA A 339 2.56 -1.01 16.49
C ALA A 339 3.72 -0.78 15.51
N ILE A 340 3.53 -1.08 14.22
CA ILE A 340 4.57 -1.00 13.17
C ILE A 340 4.61 0.38 12.50
N VAL A 341 3.45 0.97 12.19
CA VAL A 341 3.37 2.22 11.41
C VAL A 341 3.67 3.48 12.25
N ASP A 342 4.00 4.56 11.55
CA ASP A 342 4.39 5.86 12.13
C ASP A 342 3.17 6.76 12.45
N GLY A 343 1.95 6.26 12.27
CA GLY A 343 0.71 7.01 12.46
C GLY A 343 -0.49 6.26 11.91
N HIS A 344 -1.69 6.71 12.24
CA HIS A 344 -2.91 6.13 11.71
C HIS A 344 -4.05 7.15 11.61
N ILE A 345 -4.95 6.88 10.67
CA ILE A 345 -6.14 7.67 10.37
C ILE A 345 -7.35 6.76 10.57
N TYR A 346 -8.27 7.12 11.47
CA TYR A 346 -9.54 6.44 11.65
C TYR A 346 -10.62 7.11 10.81
N LEU A 347 -11.32 6.31 10.01
CA LEU A 347 -12.56 6.73 9.33
C LEU A 347 -13.76 6.25 10.13
N SER A 348 -14.49 7.21 10.72
CA SER A 348 -15.62 6.95 11.60
C SER A 348 -16.91 6.77 10.82
N ARG A 349 -17.65 5.70 11.15
CA ARG A 349 -19.01 5.49 10.66
C ARG A 349 -19.96 6.58 11.13
N GLU A 350 -19.84 7.02 12.38
CA GLU A 350 -20.69 8.07 12.95
C GLU A 350 -20.54 9.39 12.18
N ILE A 351 -19.30 9.77 11.84
CA ILE A 351 -19.03 10.99 11.05
C ILE A 351 -19.61 10.86 9.63
N ALA A 352 -19.45 9.69 9.01
CA ALA A 352 -20.01 9.40 7.68
C ALA A 352 -21.55 9.44 7.67
N GLU A 353 -22.21 8.88 8.69
CA GLU A 353 -23.68 8.88 8.83
C GLU A 353 -24.25 10.29 9.07
N LYS A 354 -23.46 11.19 9.68
CA LYS A 354 -23.75 12.63 9.77
C LYS A 354 -23.54 13.37 8.44
N GLY A 355 -23.12 12.69 7.37
CA GLY A 355 -22.89 13.27 6.04
C GLY A 355 -21.58 14.06 5.89
N THR A 356 -20.66 13.92 6.85
CA THR A 356 -19.37 14.61 6.82
C THR A 356 -18.31 13.74 6.17
N PHE A 357 -17.72 14.21 5.07
CA PHE A 357 -16.67 13.52 4.33
C PHE A 357 -15.50 14.46 4.02
N PRO A 358 -14.25 13.97 4.02
CA PRO A 358 -13.81 12.65 4.46
C PRO A 358 -14.12 12.40 5.94
N ALA A 359 -14.56 11.19 6.28
CA ALA A 359 -15.09 10.86 7.61
C ALA A 359 -13.99 10.62 8.67
N VAL A 360 -12.97 11.49 8.70
CA VAL A 360 -11.78 11.33 9.54
C VAL A 360 -12.10 11.71 10.99
N ASP A 361 -11.96 10.78 11.93
CA ASP A 361 -11.97 11.11 13.36
C ASP A 361 -10.60 11.65 13.76
N LEU A 362 -10.51 12.98 13.84
CA LEU A 362 -9.26 13.66 14.21
C LEU A 362 -8.74 13.23 15.58
N LEU A 363 -9.61 13.01 16.56
CA LEU A 363 -9.20 12.72 17.94
C LEU A 363 -8.65 11.30 18.08
N SER A 364 -9.25 10.35 17.37
CA SER A 364 -8.80 8.95 17.32
C SER A 364 -7.60 8.74 16.39
N SER A 365 -7.28 9.72 15.54
CA SER A 365 -6.17 9.66 14.57
C SER A 365 -4.90 10.35 15.09
N THR A 366 -3.74 9.94 14.57
CA THR A 366 -2.44 10.53 14.93
C THR A 366 -1.41 10.39 13.81
N SER A 367 -0.54 11.40 13.66
CA SER A 367 0.70 11.33 12.89
C SER A 367 1.88 11.56 13.83
N ARG A 368 2.74 10.56 14.05
CA ARG A 368 3.87 10.69 14.99
C ARG A 368 4.98 11.58 14.45
N VAL A 369 5.02 11.81 13.14
CA VAL A 369 6.06 12.63 12.49
C VAL A 369 5.66 14.08 12.31
N MET A 370 4.39 14.44 12.54
CA MET A 370 3.86 15.80 12.32
C MET A 370 4.76 16.87 12.95
N VAL A 371 5.18 16.67 14.21
CA VAL A 371 6.06 17.59 14.95
C VAL A 371 7.42 17.86 14.29
N ASN A 372 7.86 16.98 13.39
CA ASN A 372 9.14 17.11 12.68
C ASN A 372 8.99 17.70 11.27
N VAL A 373 7.76 17.84 10.77
CA VAL A 373 7.49 18.24 9.37
C VAL A 373 6.68 19.52 9.25
N VAL A 374 6.13 20.04 10.35
CA VAL A 374 5.41 21.33 10.38
C VAL A 374 6.13 22.36 11.24
N GLY A 375 5.86 23.64 11.00
CA GLY A 375 6.37 24.73 11.83
C GLY A 375 5.65 24.84 13.18
N GLU A 376 6.25 25.58 14.11
CA GLU A 376 5.70 25.76 15.47
C GLU A 376 4.29 26.39 15.47
N ASN A 377 4.04 27.34 14.56
CA ASN A 377 2.75 27.99 14.43
C ASN A 377 1.63 26.99 14.10
N HIS A 378 1.82 26.22 13.02
CA HIS A 378 0.91 25.14 12.64
C HIS A 378 0.72 24.13 13.79
N LEU A 379 1.79 23.74 14.48
CA LEU A 379 1.68 22.81 15.60
C LEU A 379 0.81 23.35 16.75
N LYS A 380 1.00 24.61 17.14
CA LYS A 380 0.18 25.28 18.16
C LYS A 380 -1.30 25.38 17.72
N LEU A 381 -1.55 25.77 16.47
CA LEU A 381 -2.92 25.82 15.91
C LEU A 381 -3.57 24.44 15.93
N ASN A 382 -2.83 23.39 15.58
CA ASN A 382 -3.32 22.01 15.65
C ASN A 382 -3.70 21.60 17.07
N GLN A 383 -2.88 21.94 18.07
CA GLN A 383 -3.20 21.64 19.47
C GLN A 383 -4.48 22.33 19.92
N ILE A 384 -4.69 23.60 19.52
CA ILE A 384 -5.93 24.33 19.78
C ILE A 384 -7.12 23.63 19.12
N LEU A 385 -7.02 23.31 17.82
CA LEU A 385 -8.06 22.57 17.09
C LEU A 385 -8.47 21.28 17.83
N ARG A 386 -7.50 20.43 18.18
CA ARG A 386 -7.75 19.14 18.83
C ARG A 386 -8.36 19.32 20.22
N ARG A 387 -7.85 20.26 21.02
CA ARG A 387 -8.39 20.56 22.36
C ARG A 387 -9.83 21.07 22.27
N THR A 388 -10.10 22.01 21.38
CA THR A 388 -11.44 22.56 21.17
C THR A 388 -12.42 21.48 20.70
N LEU A 389 -12.02 20.62 19.77
CA LEU A 389 -12.84 19.49 19.32
C LEU A 389 -13.11 18.48 20.44
N ALA A 390 -12.10 18.15 21.26
CA ALA A 390 -12.26 17.27 22.40
C ALA A 390 -13.24 17.83 23.45
N THR A 391 -13.09 19.12 23.80
CA THR A 391 -14.00 19.80 24.73
C THR A 391 -15.44 19.81 24.21
N TYR A 392 -15.65 20.03 22.90
CA TYR A 392 -16.98 19.93 22.31
C TYR A 392 -17.55 18.51 22.45
N ARG A 393 -16.77 17.49 22.07
CA ARG A 393 -17.21 16.08 22.09
C ARG A 393 -17.57 15.60 23.50
N GLU A 394 -16.82 16.02 24.53
CA GLU A 394 -17.11 15.70 25.93
C GLU A 394 -18.43 16.32 26.43
N ALA A 395 -18.87 17.43 25.83
CA ALA A 395 -20.07 18.17 26.21
C ALA A 395 -21.25 17.99 25.23
N GLU A 396 -21.06 17.29 24.10
CA GLU A 396 -21.99 17.22 22.97
C GLU A 396 -23.40 16.79 23.40
N ASP A 397 -23.51 15.76 24.23
CA ASP A 397 -24.80 15.27 24.75
C ASP A 397 -25.53 16.33 25.57
N LEU A 398 -24.83 17.01 26.48
CA LEU A 398 -25.41 18.05 27.34
C LEU A 398 -25.86 19.27 26.53
N ILE A 399 -25.11 19.62 25.49
CA ILE A 399 -25.43 20.70 24.55
C ILE A 399 -26.69 20.32 23.75
N ASN A 400 -26.73 19.12 23.19
CA ASN A 400 -27.82 18.65 22.33
C ASN A 400 -29.17 18.51 23.07
N ILE A 401 -29.16 18.14 24.35
CA ILE A 401 -30.38 18.10 25.18
C ILE A 401 -30.78 19.47 25.76
N GLY A 402 -29.98 20.52 25.51
CA GLY A 402 -30.21 21.87 26.02
C GLY A 402 -29.96 22.04 27.52
N ALA A 403 -29.21 21.12 28.15
CA ALA A 403 -28.90 21.17 29.58
C ALA A 403 -27.68 22.05 29.90
N TYR A 404 -26.84 22.34 28.91
CA TYR A 404 -25.69 23.22 29.08
C TYR A 404 -26.10 24.71 29.16
N VAL A 405 -25.60 25.43 30.16
CA VAL A 405 -25.85 26.86 30.36
C VAL A 405 -24.64 27.66 29.90
N GLN A 406 -24.82 28.56 28.94
CA GLN A 406 -23.77 29.45 28.44
C GLN A 406 -23.17 30.30 29.57
N GLY A 407 -21.84 30.45 29.57
CA GLY A 407 -21.09 31.18 30.60
C GLY A 407 -20.68 30.33 31.80
N SER A 408 -21.14 29.07 31.88
CA SER A 408 -20.76 28.17 32.97
C SER A 408 -19.35 27.61 32.82
N ASN A 409 -18.87 27.43 31.58
CA ASN A 409 -17.51 26.98 31.29
C ASN A 409 -16.97 27.69 30.03
N PRO A 410 -15.99 28.60 30.16
CA PRO A 410 -15.43 29.34 29.03
C PRO A 410 -14.85 28.46 27.91
N GLU A 411 -14.30 27.28 28.22
CA GLU A 411 -13.74 26.38 27.21
C GLU A 411 -14.85 25.69 26.40
N ILE A 412 -15.95 25.30 27.04
CA ILE A 412 -17.12 24.73 26.34
C ILE A 412 -17.80 25.81 25.50
N ASP A 413 -17.97 27.03 26.05
CA ASP A 413 -18.51 28.16 25.30
C ASP A 413 -17.69 28.43 24.04
N TYR A 414 -16.35 28.48 24.17
CA TYR A 414 -15.45 28.62 23.02
C TYR A 414 -15.64 27.47 22.03
N ALA A 415 -15.69 26.23 22.51
CA ALA A 415 -15.88 25.06 21.66
C ALA A 415 -17.20 25.08 20.89
N ILE A 416 -18.30 25.50 21.51
CA ILE A 416 -19.61 25.67 20.85
C ILE A 416 -19.50 26.70 19.71
N THR A 417 -18.79 27.82 19.92
CA THR A 417 -18.64 28.85 18.87
C THR A 417 -17.77 28.39 17.70
N LYS A 418 -16.77 27.54 17.94
CA LYS A 418 -15.82 27.09 16.92
C LYS A 418 -16.22 25.80 16.22
N TYR A 419 -17.05 24.96 16.84
CA TYR A 419 -17.41 23.66 16.27
C TYR A 419 -18.00 23.73 14.86
N PRO A 420 -18.96 24.64 14.53
CA PRO A 420 -19.45 24.77 13.16
C PRO A 420 -18.35 25.09 12.15
N LEU A 421 -17.39 25.97 12.52
CA LEU A 421 -16.26 26.34 11.67
C LEU A 421 -15.29 25.16 11.47
N ILE A 422 -15.09 24.35 12.51
CA ILE A 422 -14.28 23.13 12.44
C ILE A 422 -14.94 22.13 11.48
N GLN A 423 -16.26 21.91 11.59
CA GLN A 423 -17.00 20.98 10.73
C GLN A 423 -16.91 21.39 9.26
N GLU A 424 -17.13 22.67 8.97
CA GLU A 424 -16.99 23.23 7.61
C GLU A 424 -15.56 23.07 7.09
N PHE A 425 -14.55 23.29 7.95
CA PHE A 425 -13.15 23.14 7.58
C PHE A 425 -12.75 21.69 7.28
N ILE A 426 -13.18 20.71 8.08
CA ILE A 426 -12.79 19.31 7.89
C ILE A 426 -13.55 18.64 6.74
N GLN A 427 -14.78 19.08 6.45
CA GLN A 427 -15.55 18.58 5.33
C GLN A 427 -14.90 19.04 4.03
N GLN A 428 -14.75 18.16 3.06
CA GLN A 428 -14.12 18.45 1.78
C GLN A 428 -14.74 17.59 0.68
N GLY A 429 -15.11 18.21 -0.43
CA GLY A 429 -15.67 17.50 -1.57
C GLY A 429 -14.62 16.64 -2.29
N MET A 430 -15.04 15.56 -2.97
CA MET A 430 -14.12 14.71 -3.73
C MET A 430 -13.35 15.46 -4.83
N ASN A 431 -13.94 16.51 -5.39
CA ASN A 431 -13.34 17.34 -6.44
C ASN A 431 -12.66 18.61 -5.89
N GLU A 432 -12.55 18.73 -4.57
CA GLU A 432 -11.93 19.84 -3.88
C GLU A 432 -10.57 19.39 -3.35
N HIS A 433 -9.58 20.29 -3.40
CA HIS A 433 -8.29 20.10 -2.76
C HIS A 433 -7.89 21.37 -2.00
N THR A 434 -7.05 21.22 -0.98
CA THR A 434 -6.54 22.37 -0.23
C THR A 434 -5.09 22.11 0.13
N ALA A 435 -4.20 22.98 -0.34
CA ALA A 435 -2.78 22.87 -0.10
C ALA A 435 -2.48 23.01 1.40
N LEU A 436 -1.35 22.44 1.84
CA LEU A 436 -0.92 22.45 3.23
C LEU A 436 -0.83 23.86 3.80
N LYS A 437 -0.27 24.80 3.03
CA LYS A 437 -0.13 26.19 3.47
C LYS A 437 -1.48 26.87 3.67
N GLU A 438 -2.42 26.64 2.76
CA GLU A 438 -3.78 27.15 2.88
C GLU A 438 -4.52 26.54 4.09
N CYS A 439 -4.24 25.27 4.41
CA CYS A 439 -4.76 24.64 5.63
C CYS A 439 -4.27 25.37 6.89
N GLU A 440 -2.99 25.72 6.97
CA GLU A 440 -2.44 26.49 8.09
C GLU A 440 -3.08 27.88 8.18
N ASP A 441 -3.21 28.59 7.06
CA ASP A 441 -3.79 29.94 7.02
C ASP A 441 -5.26 29.93 7.46
N ARG A 442 -6.03 28.91 7.05
CA ARG A 442 -7.43 28.73 7.51
C ARG A 442 -7.51 28.37 8.99
N LEU A 443 -6.60 27.53 9.51
CA LEU A 443 -6.53 27.28 10.95
C LEU A 443 -6.23 28.58 11.73
N GLN A 444 -5.35 29.43 11.21
CA GLN A 444 -5.05 30.74 11.79
C GLN A 444 -6.29 31.64 11.81
N GLN A 445 -7.12 31.62 10.77
CA GLN A 445 -8.38 32.37 10.75
C GLN A 445 -9.38 31.88 11.79
N ILE A 446 -9.45 30.55 12.02
CA ILE A 446 -10.39 29.95 12.99
C ILE A 446 -9.92 30.17 14.44
N PHE A 447 -8.62 30.05 14.71
CA PHE A 447 -8.06 29.96 16.06
C PHE A 447 -7.05 31.06 16.43
N GLY A 448 -6.79 32.03 15.55
CA GLY A 448 -5.84 33.11 15.79
C GLY A 448 -6.17 33.93 17.03
N ASP A 449 -7.45 34.05 17.36
CA ASP A 449 -7.95 34.68 18.58
C ASP A 449 -7.39 34.04 19.87
N LYS A 450 -7.19 32.72 19.89
CA LYS A 450 -6.64 32.01 21.05
C LYS A 450 -5.10 32.05 21.10
N MET A 451 -4.45 32.22 19.94
CA MET A 451 -3.00 32.41 19.88
C MET A 451 -2.55 33.77 20.42
N GLU A 452 -3.25 34.85 20.03
CA GLU A 452 -2.93 36.20 20.50
C GLU A 452 -3.02 36.29 22.02
N ASN A 453 -4.08 35.72 22.60
CA ASN A 453 -4.28 35.69 24.05
C ASN A 453 -3.19 34.93 24.83
N GLN A 454 -2.61 33.86 24.26
CA GLN A 454 -1.51 33.11 24.89
C GLN A 454 -0.20 33.92 24.87
N ASN A 455 0.10 34.61 23.77
CA ASN A 455 1.30 35.45 23.67
C ASN A 455 1.25 36.63 24.67
N TYR A 456 0.07 37.24 24.86
CA TYR A 456 -0.09 38.29 25.88
C TYR A 456 0.12 37.78 27.31
N THR A 457 -0.19 36.51 27.61
CA THR A 457 0.03 35.93 28.94
C THR A 457 1.48 35.51 29.18
N GLU A 458 2.21 35.12 28.14
CA GLU A 458 3.66 34.81 28.22
C GLU A 458 4.54 36.06 28.28
N GLU A 459 4.16 37.17 27.64
CA GLU A 459 4.90 38.45 27.72
C GLU A 459 4.63 39.25 29.02
N SER A 460 3.58 38.91 29.76
CA SER A 460 3.22 39.56 31.03
C SER A 460 3.61 38.77 32.29
N ALA A 461 4.25 37.62 32.11
CA ALA A 461 4.85 36.78 33.16
C ALA A 461 6.39 36.88 33.11
#